data_AF-A0A9N8WGW8-F1
#
_entry.id   AF-A0A9N8WGW8-F1
#
_cell.length_a   1.000
_cell.length_b   1.000
_cell.length_c   1.000
_cell.angle_alpha   90.00
_cell.angle_beta   90.00
_cell.angle_gamma   90.00
#
_symmetry.space_group_name_H-M   'P 1'
#
loop_
_entity.id
_entity.type
_entity.pdbx_description
1 polymer ?
#
loop_
_entity_poly.entity_id
_entity_poly.type
_entity_poly.pdbx_seq_one_letter_code
_entity_poly.pdbx_strand_id
1 'polypeptide(L)'
;MTESATNTNTQAKGSKAKVVVDREKTCPFLLRMFCKEAGHHSITDYSTERQPTEDEVQIYTWKDATLKELANLLKEINPEAQRMAARLSFKLVYQDNVRGRYVFKDLGMISLTLLYSMDLSLRETQTRGGETC
;
A
#
# COMPACT_ATOMS: atom_id res chain seq x y z
N MET A 1 -40.76 26.36 26.94
CA MET A 1 -41.42 25.04 26.92
C MET A 1 -41.42 24.57 25.48
N THR A 2 -40.83 23.38 25.25
CA THR A 2 -40.98 22.46 24.11
C THR A 2 -40.57 22.97 22.72
N GLU A 3 -39.48 22.46 22.11
CA GLU A 3 -39.41 21.22 21.29
C GLU A 3 -40.36 21.29 20.08
N SER A 4 -40.05 20.92 18.84
CA SER A 4 -38.90 20.31 18.14
C SER A 4 -39.32 20.30 16.66
N ALA A 5 -38.39 20.41 15.71
CA ALA A 5 -38.55 19.75 14.41
C ALA A 5 -37.18 19.66 13.71
N THR A 6 -36.65 18.45 13.78
CA THR A 6 -35.56 17.88 12.99
C THR A 6 -35.66 18.18 11.50
N ASN A 7 -34.53 18.48 10.86
CA ASN A 7 -34.31 17.94 9.53
C ASN A 7 -32.86 17.48 9.36
N THR A 8 -32.72 16.16 9.31
CA THR A 8 -31.50 15.43 8.97
C THR A 8 -31.29 15.51 7.46
N ASN A 9 -30.13 15.98 7.00
CA ASN A 9 -29.64 15.53 5.71
C ASN A 9 -28.13 15.26 5.76
N THR A 10 -27.85 13.96 5.75
CA THR A 10 -26.57 13.30 5.63
C THR A 10 -25.90 13.65 4.30
N GLN A 11 -24.71 14.25 4.35
CA GLN A 11 -23.75 14.18 3.23
C GLN A 11 -22.32 14.44 3.71
N ALA A 12 -21.72 13.46 4.41
CA ALA A 12 -20.29 13.47 4.71
C ALA A 12 -19.49 12.87 3.55
N LYS A 13 -19.39 13.60 2.43
CA LYS A 13 -18.37 13.33 1.39
C LYS A 13 -17.10 14.11 1.77
N GLY A 14 -16.30 13.55 2.66
CA GLY A 14 -15.01 14.12 3.05
C GLY A 14 -13.95 13.86 1.98
N SER A 15 -13.83 14.74 1.00
CA SER A 15 -12.63 14.84 0.17
C SER A 15 -11.47 15.31 1.05
N LYS A 16 -10.67 14.35 1.55
CA LYS A 16 -9.42 14.68 2.25
C LYS A 16 -8.51 15.39 1.26
N ALA A 17 -8.20 16.67 1.53
CA ALA A 17 -7.17 17.39 0.80
C ALA A 17 -5.91 16.53 0.76
N LYS A 18 -5.34 16.33 -0.44
CA LYS A 18 -4.10 15.57 -0.61
C LYS A 18 -3.01 16.29 0.18
N VAL A 19 -2.62 15.73 1.32
CA VAL A 19 -1.53 16.29 2.13
C VAL A 19 -0.24 16.04 1.36
N VAL A 20 0.26 17.08 0.71
CA VAL A 20 1.59 17.05 0.08
C VAL A 20 2.61 17.23 1.18
N VAL A 21 3.47 16.23 1.37
CA VAL A 21 4.53 16.24 2.38
C VAL A 21 5.84 16.64 1.69
N ASP A 22 6.55 17.59 2.28
CA ASP A 22 7.91 17.93 1.88
C ASP A 22 8.86 16.84 2.40
N ARG A 23 9.34 15.99 1.49
CA ARG A 23 10.18 14.81 1.79
C ARG A 23 11.60 15.18 2.22
N GLU A 24 12.07 16.40 1.93
CA GLU A 24 13.40 16.85 2.33
C GLU A 24 13.45 17.29 3.80
N LYS A 25 12.32 17.80 4.32
CA LYS A 25 12.21 18.32 5.68
C LYS A 25 11.52 17.38 6.66
N THR A 26 10.77 16.41 6.14
CA THR A 26 10.01 15.47 6.96
C THR A 26 10.75 14.16 7.04
N CYS A 27 11.03 13.66 8.25
CA CYS A 27 11.59 12.32 8.41
C CYS A 27 10.59 11.26 7.90
N PRO A 28 11.03 10.29 7.10
CA PRO A 28 10.18 9.17 6.71
C PRO A 28 9.79 8.35 7.94
N PHE A 29 8.64 7.69 7.87
CA PHE A 29 8.22 6.71 8.86
C PHE A 29 8.46 5.29 8.35
N LEU A 30 8.62 4.36 9.28
CA LEU A 30 8.71 2.94 8.98
C LEU A 30 7.30 2.40 8.71
N LEU A 31 7.03 2.02 7.47
CA LEU A 31 5.85 1.28 7.07
C LEU A 31 6.18 -0.22 7.05
N ARG A 32 5.45 -0.99 7.85
CA ARG A 32 5.57 -2.44 7.89
C ARG A 32 4.46 -3.09 7.07
N MET A 33 4.84 -3.84 6.06
CA MET A 33 3.95 -4.51 5.13
C MET A 33 4.09 -6.02 5.25
N PHE A 34 3.00 -6.74 5.08
CA PHE A 34 2.99 -8.21 5.10
C PHE A 34 2.50 -8.70 3.76
N CYS A 35 3.32 -9.49 3.07
CA CYS A 35 3.01 -9.94 1.71
C CYS A 35 2.84 -11.44 1.65
N LYS A 36 1.61 -11.90 1.41
CA LYS A 36 1.29 -13.31 1.27
C LYS A 36 0.93 -13.63 -0.18
N GLU A 37 1.47 -14.72 -0.70
CA GLU A 37 1.08 -15.22 -2.02
C GLU A 37 -0.34 -15.80 -2.00
N ALA A 38 -1.07 -15.58 -3.10
CA ALA A 38 -2.42 -16.11 -3.31
C ALA A 38 -3.48 -15.74 -2.24
N GLY A 39 -3.25 -14.73 -1.40
CA GLY A 39 -4.25 -14.32 -0.42
C GLY A 39 -3.81 -13.22 0.54
N HIS A 40 -4.65 -12.99 1.56
CA HIS A 40 -4.33 -12.13 2.70
C HIS A 40 -4.17 -12.99 3.95
N HIS A 41 -3.38 -12.51 4.91
CA HIS A 41 -3.37 -13.06 6.26
C HIS A 41 -4.76 -12.90 6.90
N SER A 42 -5.21 -13.92 7.64
CA SER A 42 -6.46 -13.83 8.38
C SER A 42 -6.30 -12.88 9.57
N ILE A 43 -7.39 -12.28 10.02
CA ILE A 43 -7.36 -11.39 11.19
C ILE A 43 -6.96 -12.13 12.46
N THR A 44 -7.24 -13.43 12.49
CA THR A 44 -6.86 -14.36 13.56
C THR A 44 -5.35 -14.58 13.62
N ASP A 45 -4.64 -14.36 12.51
CA ASP A 45 -3.19 -14.52 12.44
C ASP A 45 -2.46 -13.30 13.01
N TYR A 46 -3.17 -12.18 13.19
CA TYR A 46 -2.66 -10.97 13.83
C TYR A 46 -3.03 -10.98 15.32
N SER A 47 -2.09 -11.41 16.15
CA SER A 47 -2.17 -11.29 17.60
C SER A 47 -1.08 -10.34 18.12
N THR A 48 -1.28 -9.76 19.31
CA THR A 48 -0.29 -8.91 19.98
C THR A 48 1.05 -9.64 20.20
N GLU A 49 1.00 -10.97 20.36
CA GLU A 49 2.18 -11.79 20.66
C GLU A 49 2.72 -12.56 19.45
N ARG A 50 1.92 -12.69 18.38
CA ARG A 50 2.28 -13.48 17.19
C ARG A 50 1.85 -12.73 15.95
N GLN A 51 2.83 -12.14 15.27
CA GLN A 51 2.67 -11.53 13.95
C GLN A 51 3.48 -12.37 12.96
N PRO A 52 2.98 -12.58 11.73
CA PRO A 52 3.71 -13.31 10.72
C PRO A 52 4.95 -12.52 10.29
N THR A 53 6.10 -12.81 10.90
CA THR A 53 7.39 -12.15 10.61
C THR A 53 8.07 -12.69 9.36
N GLU A 54 7.65 -13.86 8.87
CA GLU A 54 8.28 -14.52 7.71
C GLU A 54 8.04 -13.75 6.40
N ASP A 55 6.91 -13.05 6.29
CA ASP A 55 6.48 -12.29 5.12
C ASP A 55 6.57 -10.77 5.33
N GLU A 56 7.34 -10.34 6.33
CA GLU A 56 7.45 -8.93 6.72
C GLU A 56 8.41 -8.17 5.80
N VAL A 57 7.92 -7.06 5.24
CA VAL A 57 8.69 -6.11 4.45
C VAL A 57 8.62 -4.74 5.12
N GLN A 58 9.79 -4.16 5.36
CA GLN A 58 9.94 -2.85 5.98
C GLN A 58 10.28 -1.80 4.93
N ILE A 59 9.47 -0.76 4.81
CA ILE A 59 9.61 0.31 3.83
C ILE A 59 9.64 1.66 4.55
N TYR A 60 10.66 2.48 4.28
CA TYR A 60 10.68 3.87 4.75
C TYR A 60 9.91 4.76 3.77
N THR A 61 8.84 5.39 4.25
CA THR A 61 7.97 6.20 3.38
C THR A 61 7.34 7.39 4.09
N TRP A 62 6.60 8.21 3.35
CA TRP A 62 5.90 9.39 3.86
C TRP A 62 4.39 9.26 3.71
N LYS A 63 3.63 10.11 4.41
CA LYS A 63 2.16 10.01 4.47
C LYS A 63 1.47 10.32 3.13
N ASP A 64 2.20 10.90 2.19
CA ASP A 64 1.75 11.21 0.84
C ASP A 64 1.92 10.03 -0.14
N ALA A 65 2.59 8.95 0.29
CA ALA A 65 2.96 7.85 -0.57
C ALA A 65 1.74 7.15 -1.18
N THR A 66 1.82 6.92 -2.47
CA THR A 66 0.76 6.26 -3.25
C THR A 66 0.95 4.75 -3.22
N LEU A 67 -0.17 4.01 -3.31
CA LEU A 67 -0.14 2.56 -3.43
C LEU A 67 0.71 2.08 -4.64
N LYS A 68 0.84 2.91 -5.68
CA LYS A 68 1.70 2.65 -6.84
C LYS A 68 3.18 2.70 -6.49
N GLU A 69 3.62 3.70 -5.71
CA GLU A 69 5.00 3.76 -5.21
C GLU A 69 5.31 2.56 -4.32
N LEU A 70 4.41 2.22 -3.39
CA LEU A 70 4.55 1.04 -2.54
C LEU A 70 4.63 -0.25 -3.36
N ALA A 71 3.80 -0.38 -4.40
CA ALA A 71 3.82 -1.54 -5.30
C ALA A 71 5.13 -1.65 -6.08
N ASN A 72 5.77 -0.54 -6.44
CA ASN A 72 7.07 -0.57 -7.11
C ASN A 72 8.19 -0.98 -6.15
N LEU A 73 8.23 -0.40 -4.95
CA LEU A 73 9.19 -0.80 -3.92
C LEU A 73 9.05 -2.28 -3.55
N LEU A 74 7.82 -2.78 -3.46
CA LEU A 74 7.57 -4.17 -3.13
C LEU A 74 8.12 -5.15 -4.19
N LYS A 75 8.12 -4.77 -5.48
CA LYS A 75 8.72 -5.60 -6.54
C LYS A 75 10.22 -5.76 -6.39
N GLU A 76 10.90 -4.71 -5.96
CA GLU A 76 12.35 -4.73 -5.78
C GLU A 76 12.74 -5.64 -4.62
N ILE A 77 11.90 -5.69 -3.58
CA ILE A 77 12.17 -6.44 -2.36
C ILE A 77 11.72 -7.91 -2.48
N ASN A 78 10.57 -8.17 -3.13
CA ASN A 78 10.03 -9.52 -3.30
C ASN A 78 9.92 -9.91 -4.79
N PRO A 79 10.83 -10.75 -5.32
CA PRO A 79 10.79 -11.19 -6.71
C PRO A 79 9.54 -12.02 -7.04
N GLU A 80 8.88 -12.65 -6.07
CA GLU A 80 7.63 -13.38 -6.31
C GLU A 80 6.46 -12.44 -6.67
N ALA A 81 6.50 -11.20 -6.17
CA ALA A 81 5.57 -10.14 -6.57
C ALA A 81 5.84 -9.61 -8.00
N GLN A 82 6.96 -9.99 -8.63
CA GLN A 82 7.36 -9.55 -9.98
C GLN A 82 6.62 -10.29 -11.11
N ARG A 83 5.80 -11.30 -10.80
CA ARG A 83 5.09 -12.07 -11.82
C ARG A 83 4.30 -11.13 -12.75
N MET A 84 4.45 -11.30 -14.08
CA MET A 84 4.06 -10.34 -15.13
C MET A 84 2.57 -9.89 -15.17
N ALA A 85 1.72 -10.42 -14.29
CA ALA A 85 0.33 -9.97 -14.12
C ALA A 85 -0.14 -10.00 -12.67
N ALA A 86 0.78 -9.81 -11.71
CA ALA A 86 0.42 -9.81 -10.29
C ALA A 86 -0.59 -8.69 -9.97
N ARG A 87 -1.65 -9.08 -9.26
CA ARG A 87 -2.66 -8.17 -8.69
C ARG A 87 -2.37 -8.03 -7.21
N LEU A 88 -1.91 -6.85 -6.80
CA LEU A 88 -1.66 -6.55 -5.39
C LEU A 88 -2.92 -5.94 -4.79
N SER A 89 -3.52 -6.63 -3.81
CA SER A 89 -4.60 -6.09 -3.00
C SER A 89 -4.01 -5.56 -1.70
N PHE A 90 -4.38 -4.33 -1.35
CA PHE A 90 -3.86 -3.64 -0.16
C PHE A 90 -4.95 -3.58 0.91
N LYS A 91 -4.60 -4.01 2.11
CA LYS A 91 -5.43 -3.87 3.31
C LYS A 91 -4.63 -3.23 4.42
N LEU A 92 -5.23 -2.26 5.08
CA LEU A 92 -4.67 -1.64 6.27
C LEU A 92 -5.09 -2.45 7.50
N VAL A 93 -4.10 -2.89 8.27
CA VAL A 93 -4.31 -3.54 9.56
C VAL A 93 -4.07 -2.49 10.64
N TYR A 94 -5.04 -2.32 11.55
CA TYR A 94 -4.87 -1.44 12.70
C TYR A 94 -5.59 -2.02 13.91
N GLN A 95 -5.12 -1.68 15.10
CA GLN A 95 -5.78 -2.04 16.34
C GLN A 95 -6.89 -1.02 16.63
N ASP A 96 -8.09 -1.50 16.87
CA ASP A 96 -9.19 -0.67 17.37
C ASP A 96 -8.91 -0.33 18.84
N ASN A 97 -8.68 0.96 19.12
CA ASN A 97 -8.41 1.46 20.47
C ASN A 97 -9.57 1.22 21.44
N VAL A 98 -10.80 1.06 20.94
CA VAL A 98 -11.99 0.85 21.77
C VAL A 98 -12.17 -0.63 22.13
N ARG A 99 -11.89 -1.53 21.19
CA ARG A 99 -12.19 -2.97 21.31
C ARG A 99 -10.96 -3.84 21.54
N GLY A 100 -9.75 -3.27 21.43
CA GLY A 100 -8.48 -3.99 21.58
C GLY A 100 -8.27 -5.09 20.53
N ARG A 101 -9.01 -5.06 19.42
CA ARG A 101 -8.94 -6.07 18.36
C ARG A 101 -8.32 -5.46 17.11
N TYR A 102 -7.57 -6.27 16.36
CA TYR A 102 -7.17 -5.89 15.01
C TYR A 102 -8.38 -5.85 14.09
N VAL A 103 -8.40 -4.87 13.20
CA VAL A 103 -9.42 -4.66 12.18
C VAL A 103 -8.73 -4.42 10.84
N PHE A 104 -9.31 -4.95 9.76
CA PHE A 104 -8.88 -4.64 8.41
C PHE A 104 -9.71 -3.55 7.78
N LYS A 105 -9.05 -2.69 7.02
CA LYS A 105 -9.68 -1.76 6.11
C LYS A 105 -9.15 -1.99 4.69
N ASP A 106 -10.05 -2.27 3.76
CA ASP A 106 -9.68 -2.42 2.36
C ASP A 106 -9.24 -1.06 1.78
N LEU A 107 -8.05 -1.03 1.18
CA LEU A 107 -7.50 0.17 0.53
C LEU A 107 -7.64 0.12 -1.00
N GLY A 108 -7.94 -1.05 -1.56
CA GLY A 108 -8.08 -1.28 -2.99
C GLY A 108 -7.05 -2.24 -3.58
N MET A 109 -6.97 -2.28 -4.90
CA MET A 109 -6.14 -3.21 -5.66
C MET A 109 -5.41 -2.50 -6.80
N ILE A 110 -4.17 -2.89 -7.04
CA ILE A 110 -3.34 -2.43 -8.15
C ILE A 110 -2.91 -3.61 -9.00
N SER A 111 -3.07 -3.47 -10.32
CA SER A 111 -2.56 -4.42 -11.30
C SER A 111 -1.18 -3.97 -11.79
N LEU A 112 -0.17 -4.82 -11.63
CA LEU A 112 1.21 -4.50 -12.01
C LEU A 112 1.44 -4.51 -13.53
N THR A 113 0.56 -5.15 -14.30
CA THR A 113 0.63 -5.24 -15.77
C THR A 113 0.79 -3.86 -16.43
N LEU A 114 0.07 -2.85 -15.95
CA LEU A 114 0.12 -1.49 -16.50
C LEU A 114 1.36 -0.68 -16.05
N LEU A 115 2.08 -1.18 -15.05
CA LEU A 115 3.33 -0.58 -14.57
C LEU A 115 4.55 -1.18 -15.27
N TYR A 116 4.45 -2.43 -15.72
CA TYR A 116 5.56 -3.16 -16.34
C TYR A 116 5.80 -2.78 -17.81
N SER A 117 4.76 -2.35 -18.53
CA SER A 117 4.88 -1.90 -19.93
C SER A 117 5.75 -0.65 -20.10
N MET A 118 5.76 0.26 -19.12
CA MET A 118 6.61 1.46 -19.15
C MET A 118 8.07 1.15 -18.81
N ASP A 119 8.30 0.18 -17.93
CA ASP A 119 9.64 -0.17 -17.45
C ASP A 119 10.41 -1.03 -18.47
N LEU A 120 9.72 -1.95 -19.17
CA LEU A 120 10.30 -2.75 -20.27
C LEU A 120 10.95 -1.89 -21.36
N SER A 121 10.32 -0.78 -21.74
CA SER A 121 10.86 0.14 -22.75
C SER A 121 12.19 0.79 -22.34
N LEU A 122 12.46 0.95 -21.04
CA LEU A 122 13.72 1.54 -20.53
C LEU A 122 14.87 0.53 -20.54
N ARG A 123 14.58 -0.77 -20.42
CA ARG A 123 15.59 -1.84 -20.41
C ARG A 123 16.03 -2.20 -21.83
N GLU A 124 15.13 -2.08 -22.80
CA GLU A 124 15.39 -2.42 -24.21
C GLU A 124 16.28 -1.39 -24.94
N THR A 125 16.48 -0.18 -24.39
CA THR A 125 17.31 0.86 -25.04
C THR A 125 18.82 0.77 -24.76
N GLN A 126 19.29 -0.17 -23.92
CA GLN A 126 20.72 -0.25 -23.52
C GLN A 126 21.52 -1.38 -24.21
N THR A 127 20.92 -2.23 -25.05
CA THR A 127 21.62 -3.38 -25.66
C THR A 127 22.05 -3.19 -27.11
N ARG A 128 21.96 -1.98 -27.68
CA ARG A 128 22.40 -1.73 -29.07
C ARG A 128 23.48 -0.66 -29.14
N GLY A 129 24.67 -1.03 -28.67
CA GLY A 129 25.85 -0.18 -28.71
C GLY A 129 27.14 -0.95 -28.45
N GLY A 130 27.31 -2.09 -29.12
CA GLY A 130 28.58 -2.82 -29.19
C GLY A 130 29.08 -2.82 -30.63
N GLU A 131 29.57 -1.66 -31.08
CA GLU A 131 30.41 -1.57 -32.27
C GLU A 131 31.89 -1.65 -31.88
N THR A 132 32.66 -2.27 -32.77
CA THR A 132 34.14 -2.29 -32.90
C THR A 132 34.92 -3.27 -32.01
N CYS A 133 35.42 -4.37 -32.59
CA CYS A 133 36.70 -4.45 -33.31
C CYS A 133 36.65 -5.59 -34.34
#